data_AF-A0A350W4M2-F1
#
_entry.id   AF-A0A350W4M2-F1
#
_cell.length_a   1.000
_cell.length_b   1.000
_cell.length_c   1.000
_cell.angle_alpha   90.00
_cell.angle_beta   90.00
_cell.angle_gamma   90.00
#
_symmetry.space_group_name_H-M   'P 1'
#
loop_
_entity.id
_entity.type
_entity.pdbx_description
1 polymer ?
#
loop_
_entity_poly.entity_id
_entity_poly.type
_entity_poly.pdbx_seq_one_letter_code
_entity_poly.pdbx_strand_id
1 'polypeptide(L)'
;MIAKTVGTTGTRKIAVILVNFADAGTGTSGSPTMSSTDITGFNTTFDYFKNFYKEASYGQLNLEITFFHSTGSATSLSGAETPFTLATPMSTYGADTDASLSQLVMDSLNACVNVSSANYAGVMVAHAGYGNESTNNSGDIWAAYVGPFTATYGFTEGTNVAAKEDGASNIGVACHEFG
;
A
#
# COMPACT_ATOMS: atom_id res chain seq x y z
N MET A 1 -4.07 -10.87 9.51
CA MET A 1 -3.07 -10.51 10.54
C MET A 1 -1.70 -10.94 10.04
N ILE A 2 -0.95 -9.99 9.49
CA ILE A 2 0.34 -10.21 8.81
C ILE A 2 1.40 -10.78 9.77
N ALA A 3 1.15 -10.75 11.08
CA ALA A 3 1.93 -11.46 12.10
C ALA A 3 2.17 -12.94 11.77
N LYS A 4 1.26 -13.61 11.05
CA LYS A 4 1.46 -14.99 10.57
C LYS A 4 2.44 -15.11 9.40
N THR A 5 2.62 -14.06 8.61
CA THR A 5 3.31 -14.10 7.30
C THR A 5 4.63 -13.37 7.31
N VAL A 6 4.70 -12.22 7.98
CA VAL A 6 5.93 -11.43 8.15
C VAL A 6 6.74 -11.92 9.36
N GLY A 7 6.10 -12.57 10.32
CA GLY A 7 6.71 -13.05 11.57
C GLY A 7 6.92 -11.93 12.60
N THR A 8 7.12 -12.31 13.86
CA THR A 8 7.11 -11.38 15.00
C THR A 8 8.50 -10.91 15.45
N THR A 9 9.57 -11.43 14.85
CA THR A 9 10.95 -11.12 15.21
C THR A 9 11.88 -11.05 13.99
N GLY A 10 12.99 -10.33 14.13
CA GLY A 10 14.04 -10.16 13.13
C GLY A 10 13.81 -8.97 12.20
N THR A 11 14.64 -8.87 11.17
CA THR A 11 14.48 -7.86 10.10
C THR A 11 13.61 -8.42 8.98
N ARG A 12 12.58 -7.68 8.58
CA ARG A 12 11.64 -8.06 7.53
C ARG A 12 11.57 -6.99 6.46
N LYS A 13 11.79 -7.40 5.22
CA LYS A 13 11.73 -6.53 4.05
C LYS A 13 10.31 -6.47 3.53
N ILE A 14 9.76 -5.27 3.42
CA ILE A 14 8.42 -5.01 2.88
C ILE A 14 8.56 -4.21 1.59
N ALA A 15 7.94 -4.72 0.52
CA ALA A 15 7.85 -3.99 -0.75
C ALA A 15 6.62 -3.08 -0.71
N VAL A 16 6.79 -1.80 -0.99
CA VAL A 16 5.69 -0.84 -1.12
C VAL A 16 5.62 -0.39 -2.58
N ILE A 17 4.53 -0.72 -3.28
CA ILE A 17 4.36 -0.38 -4.70
C ILE A 17 3.52 0.91 -4.78
N LEU A 18 4.08 1.96 -5.39
CA LEU A 18 3.36 3.22 -5.60
C LEU A 18 2.47 3.11 -6.84
N VAL A 19 1.18 3.41 -6.68
CA VAL A 19 0.16 3.19 -7.71
C VAL A 19 -0.70 4.43 -7.95
N ASN A 20 -0.74 4.86 -9.20
CA ASN A 20 -1.75 5.73 -9.79
C ASN A 20 -2.76 4.90 -10.58
N PHE A 21 -3.87 5.52 -10.95
CA PHE A 21 -4.90 4.97 -11.82
C PHE A 21 -5.02 5.80 -13.08
N ALA A 22 -5.39 5.17 -14.21
CA ALA A 22 -5.63 5.87 -15.46
C ALA A 22 -6.85 6.81 -15.37
N ASP A 23 -7.80 6.47 -14.50
CA ASP A 23 -9.01 7.24 -14.23
C ASP A 23 -9.48 7.04 -12.78
N ALA A 24 -10.15 8.04 -12.21
CA ALA A 24 -10.74 7.90 -10.88
C ALA A 24 -12.04 7.08 -10.94
N GLY A 25 -12.85 7.33 -11.98
CA GLY A 25 -14.21 6.84 -12.12
C GLY A 25 -15.18 7.52 -11.15
N THR A 26 -16.33 6.89 -10.92
CA THR A 26 -17.45 7.51 -10.20
C THR A 26 -17.34 7.33 -8.69
N GLY A 27 -17.77 8.33 -7.93
CA GLY A 27 -17.88 8.22 -6.47
C GLY A 27 -16.54 8.30 -5.74
N THR A 28 -15.52 8.92 -6.33
CA THR A 28 -14.20 9.14 -5.73
C THR A 28 -14.05 10.58 -5.25
N SER A 29 -13.44 10.79 -4.08
CA SER A 29 -13.14 12.14 -3.57
C SER A 29 -11.72 12.61 -3.86
N GLY A 30 -10.90 11.75 -4.49
CA GLY A 30 -9.49 12.01 -4.77
C GLY A 30 -9.12 12.16 -6.25
N SER A 31 -7.85 12.47 -6.46
CA SER A 31 -7.19 12.40 -7.76
C SER A 31 -6.71 10.97 -8.02
N PRO A 32 -6.83 10.43 -9.25
CA PRO A 32 -6.30 9.12 -9.59
C PRO A 32 -4.76 9.14 -9.71
N THR A 33 -4.14 10.32 -9.62
CA THR A 33 -2.69 10.49 -9.63
C THR A 33 -2.20 11.19 -8.37
N MET A 34 -1.13 10.65 -7.78
CA MET A 34 -0.41 11.28 -6.66
C MET A 34 0.32 12.55 -7.10
N SER A 35 0.26 13.58 -6.26
CA SER A 35 1.15 14.74 -6.30
C SER A 35 2.51 14.43 -5.63
N SER A 36 3.49 15.32 -5.79
CA SER A 36 4.78 15.20 -5.08
C SER A 36 4.62 15.21 -3.55
N THR A 37 3.61 15.91 -3.02
CA THR A 37 3.30 15.93 -1.59
C THR A 37 2.74 14.58 -1.13
N ASP A 38 1.87 13.98 -1.93
CA ASP A 38 1.32 12.65 -1.65
C ASP A 38 2.45 11.60 -1.59
N ILE A 39 3.35 11.63 -2.58
CA ILE A 39 4.50 10.74 -2.65
C ILE A 39 5.44 10.93 -1.44
N THR A 40 5.83 12.17 -1.12
CA THR A 40 6.73 12.43 0.01
C THR A 40 6.08 12.16 1.37
N GLY A 41 4.76 12.27 1.48
CA GLY A 41 3.99 11.91 2.67
C GLY A 41 4.15 10.45 3.09
N PHE A 42 4.43 9.55 2.15
CA PHE A 42 4.72 8.15 2.48
C PHE A 42 6.04 7.97 3.24
N ASN A 43 7.04 8.86 3.09
CA ASN A 43 8.24 8.76 3.92
C ASN A 43 7.86 8.87 5.41
N THR A 44 7.08 9.91 5.75
CA THR A 44 6.60 10.10 7.12
C THR A 44 5.74 8.92 7.57
N THR A 45 4.78 8.51 6.74
CA THR A 45 3.90 7.37 7.06
C THR A 45 4.69 6.11 7.39
N PHE A 46 5.61 5.72 6.53
CA PHE A 46 6.38 4.49 6.70
C PHE A 46 7.50 4.60 7.74
N ASP A 47 8.01 5.80 8.04
CA ASP A 47 8.92 6.03 9.17
C ASP A 47 8.23 5.80 10.51
N TYR A 48 7.03 6.36 10.70
CA TYR A 48 6.25 6.11 11.92
C TYR A 48 5.79 4.65 12.00
N PHE A 49 5.38 4.05 10.88
CA PHE A 49 5.05 2.63 10.81
C PHE A 49 6.20 1.73 11.27
N LYS A 50 7.42 1.92 10.76
CA LYS A 50 8.62 1.19 11.22
C LYS A 50 8.83 1.35 12.72
N ASN A 51 8.71 2.58 13.22
CA ASN A 51 8.91 2.88 14.64
C ASN A 51 7.84 2.23 15.52
N PHE A 52 6.57 2.27 15.11
CA PHE A 52 5.46 1.64 15.83
C PHE A 52 5.68 0.14 16.00
N TYR A 53 6.00 -0.59 14.93
CA TYR A 53 6.23 -2.03 15.02
C TYR A 53 7.50 -2.38 15.81
N LYS A 54 8.54 -1.55 15.71
CA LYS A 54 9.73 -1.71 16.54
C LYS A 54 9.43 -1.50 18.02
N GLU A 55 8.64 -0.49 18.36
CA GLU A 55 8.23 -0.21 19.74
C GLU A 55 7.33 -1.31 20.29
N ALA A 56 6.26 -1.66 19.57
CA ALA A 56 5.28 -2.65 19.96
C ALA A 56 5.89 -4.06 20.13
N SER A 57 6.95 -4.36 19.39
CA SER A 57 7.71 -5.61 19.51
C SER A 57 8.85 -5.54 20.54
N TYR A 58 8.98 -4.47 21.32
CA TYR A 58 10.09 -4.26 22.26
C TYR A 58 11.47 -4.38 21.58
N GLY A 59 11.57 -3.90 20.35
CA GLY A 59 12.78 -3.95 19.52
C GLY A 59 13.05 -5.28 18.84
N GLN A 60 12.14 -6.25 18.92
CA GLN A 60 12.33 -7.59 18.34
C GLN A 60 12.06 -7.64 16.84
N LEU A 61 11.19 -6.77 16.32
CA LEU A 61 10.84 -6.68 14.90
C LEU A 61 11.40 -5.37 14.31
N ASN A 62 12.15 -5.50 13.22
CA ASN A 62 12.57 -4.36 12.40
C ASN A 62 11.99 -4.50 11.00
N LEU A 63 11.38 -3.44 10.48
CA LEU A 63 10.84 -3.41 9.12
C LEU A 63 11.78 -2.58 8.23
N GLU A 64 12.16 -3.14 7.10
CA GLU A 64 12.91 -2.47 6.03
C GLU A 64 11.96 -2.24 4.86
N ILE A 65 11.76 -0.97 4.48
CA ILE A 65 10.84 -0.59 3.42
C ILE A 65 11.61 -0.31 2.14
N THR A 66 11.17 -0.90 1.03
CA THR A 66 11.59 -0.50 -0.32
C THR A 66 10.37 -0.03 -1.09
N PHE A 67 10.39 1.22 -1.54
CA PHE A 67 9.37 1.75 -2.44
C PHE A 67 9.71 1.39 -3.87
N PHE A 68 8.70 0.96 -4.62
CA PHE A 68 8.80 0.63 -6.03
C PHE A 68 7.90 1.56 -6.84
N HIS A 69 8.44 2.05 -7.95
CA HIS A 69 7.80 2.97 -8.87
C HIS A 69 8.26 2.66 -10.30
N SER A 70 7.60 3.21 -11.31
CA SER A 70 7.87 2.87 -12.72
C SER A 70 9.29 3.21 -13.18
N THR A 71 9.94 4.16 -12.52
CA THR A 71 11.32 4.59 -12.81
C THR A 71 12.39 3.91 -11.95
N GLY A 72 12.01 2.99 -11.04
CA GLY A 72 12.98 2.26 -10.20
C GLY A 72 12.47 1.91 -8.81
N SER A 73 13.39 1.86 -7.85
CA SER A 73 13.09 1.60 -6.44
C SER A 73 13.95 2.46 -5.54
N ALA A 74 13.42 2.86 -4.39
CA ALA A 74 14.13 3.70 -3.43
C ALA A 74 13.76 3.35 -1.98
N THR A 75 14.65 3.67 -1.04
CA THR A 75 14.36 3.56 0.40
C THR A 75 13.77 4.84 0.99
N SER A 76 13.73 5.92 0.21
CA SER A 76 13.15 7.22 0.54
C SER A 76 12.66 7.88 -0.75
N LEU A 77 11.57 8.63 -0.66
CA LEU A 77 10.92 9.27 -1.80
C LEU A 77 11.25 10.76 -1.85
N SER A 78 11.57 11.26 -3.03
CA SER A 78 11.87 12.66 -3.31
C SER A 78 10.65 13.49 -3.73
N GLY A 79 9.56 12.82 -4.14
CA GLY A 79 8.38 13.43 -4.74
C GLY A 79 8.46 13.54 -6.26
N ALA A 80 9.58 13.13 -6.86
CA ALA A 80 9.77 13.08 -8.32
C ALA A 80 9.58 11.66 -8.90
N GLU A 81 9.34 10.67 -8.04
CA GLU A 81 9.06 9.30 -8.46
C GLU A 81 7.79 9.27 -9.31
N THR A 82 7.76 8.38 -10.30
CA THR A 82 6.57 8.18 -11.13
C THR A 82 5.91 6.86 -10.72
N PRO A 83 4.79 6.88 -9.98
CA PRO A 83 4.04 5.67 -9.63
C PRO A 83 3.69 4.83 -10.87
N PHE A 84 3.48 3.54 -10.70
CA PHE A 84 2.89 2.71 -11.75
C PHE A 84 1.46 3.17 -12.01
N THR A 85 0.99 3.18 -13.26
CA THR A 85 -0.40 3.54 -13.57
C THR A 85 -1.18 2.28 -13.95
N LEU A 86 -2.16 1.91 -13.15
CA LEU A 86 -3.09 0.82 -13.47
C LEU A 86 -4.13 1.29 -14.48
N ALA A 87 -4.42 0.45 -15.47
CA ALA A 87 -5.43 0.76 -16.49
C ALA A 87 -6.86 0.74 -15.95
N THR A 88 -7.10 -0.11 -14.95
CA THR A 88 -8.39 -0.21 -14.24
C THR A 88 -8.64 1.06 -13.42
N PRO A 89 -9.83 1.70 -13.51
CA PRO A 89 -10.16 2.89 -12.73
C PRO A 89 -10.16 2.64 -11.22
N MET A 90 -9.79 3.66 -10.44
CA MET A 90 -9.72 3.61 -8.97
C MET A 90 -11.01 3.08 -8.32
N SER A 91 -12.15 3.62 -8.72
CA SER A 91 -13.49 3.22 -8.25
C SER A 91 -13.86 1.75 -8.50
N THR A 92 -13.19 1.05 -9.41
CA THR A 92 -13.40 -0.39 -9.59
C THR A 92 -12.89 -1.18 -8.37
N TYR A 93 -11.81 -0.70 -7.75
CA TYR A 93 -11.24 -1.30 -6.55
C TYR A 93 -12.00 -0.88 -5.29
N GLY A 94 -12.56 0.33 -5.27
CA GLY A 94 -13.38 0.90 -4.17
C GLY A 94 -14.74 0.25 -3.94
N ALA A 95 -15.06 -0.84 -4.66
CA ALA A 95 -16.22 -1.68 -4.35
C ALA A 95 -16.12 -2.37 -2.96
N ASP A 96 -14.97 -2.27 -2.30
CA ASP A 96 -14.70 -2.74 -0.94
C ASP A 96 -15.08 -4.20 -0.68
N THR A 97 -14.77 -5.05 -1.65
CA THR A 97 -14.88 -6.50 -1.52
C THR A 97 -13.48 -7.11 -1.43
N ASP A 98 -13.35 -8.24 -0.75
CA ASP A 98 -12.08 -9.00 -0.72
C ASP A 98 -11.54 -9.24 -2.14
N ALA A 99 -12.42 -9.48 -3.11
CA ALA A 99 -12.06 -9.70 -4.51
C ALA A 99 -11.50 -8.43 -5.17
N SER A 100 -12.15 -7.27 -5.02
CA SER A 100 -11.71 -6.02 -5.62
C SER A 100 -10.39 -5.54 -5.01
N LEU A 101 -10.24 -5.62 -3.68
CA LEU A 101 -9.01 -5.21 -3.01
C LEU A 101 -7.86 -6.21 -3.25
N SER A 102 -8.14 -7.51 -3.34
CA SER A 102 -7.15 -8.50 -3.79
C SER A 102 -6.69 -8.24 -5.23
N GLN A 103 -7.63 -7.88 -6.11
CA GLN A 103 -7.30 -7.55 -7.50
C GLN A 103 -6.37 -6.33 -7.60
N LEU A 104 -6.57 -5.31 -6.75
CA LEU A 104 -5.66 -4.16 -6.66
C LEU A 104 -4.21 -4.61 -6.38
N VAL A 105 -4.01 -5.51 -5.41
CA VAL A 105 -2.68 -6.02 -5.07
C VAL A 105 -2.09 -6.83 -6.21
N MET A 106 -2.88 -7.72 -6.82
CA MET A 106 -2.43 -8.54 -7.95
C MET A 106 -2.07 -7.69 -9.17
N ASP A 107 -2.87 -6.69 -9.52
CA ASP A 107 -2.60 -5.80 -10.65
C ASP A 107 -1.37 -4.90 -10.41
N SER A 108 -1.18 -4.46 -9.17
CA SER A 108 0.01 -3.71 -8.75
C SER A 108 1.28 -4.55 -8.83
N LEU A 109 1.22 -5.83 -8.43
CA LEU A 109 2.32 -6.78 -8.59
C LEU A 109 2.63 -7.06 -10.06
N ASN A 110 1.59 -7.22 -10.91
CA ASN A 110 1.77 -7.41 -12.35
C ASN A 110 2.36 -6.16 -13.04
N ALA A 111 2.06 -4.96 -12.55
CA ALA A 111 2.72 -3.74 -13.00
C ALA A 111 4.18 -3.65 -12.52
N CYS A 112 4.48 -4.20 -11.33
CA CYS A 112 5.80 -4.20 -10.70
C CYS A 112 6.45 -5.59 -10.67
N VAL A 113 6.80 -6.13 -11.84
CA VAL A 113 7.30 -7.52 -11.99
C VAL A 113 8.61 -7.86 -11.24
N ASN A 114 9.27 -6.87 -10.63
CA ASN A 114 10.52 -7.02 -9.89
C ASN A 114 10.34 -7.33 -8.39
N VAL A 115 9.09 -7.44 -7.92
CA VAL A 115 8.74 -7.75 -6.53
C VAL A 115 8.28 -9.20 -6.41
N SER A 116 8.85 -9.96 -5.46
CA SER A 116 8.43 -11.35 -5.19
C SER A 116 8.63 -11.73 -3.72
N SER A 117 7.90 -12.74 -3.28
CA SER A 117 7.96 -13.24 -1.89
C SER A 117 9.29 -13.94 -1.55
N ALA A 118 10.10 -14.25 -2.56
CA ALA A 118 11.46 -14.75 -2.36
C ALA A 118 12.40 -13.69 -1.76
N ASN A 119 12.15 -12.41 -2.06
CA ASN A 119 13.00 -11.28 -1.65
C ASN A 119 12.37 -10.41 -0.55
N TYR A 120 11.04 -10.43 -0.44
CA TYR A 120 10.26 -9.60 0.47
C TYR A 120 9.30 -10.46 1.29
N ALA A 121 9.23 -10.19 2.59
CA ALA A 121 8.35 -10.89 3.52
C ALA A 121 6.88 -10.46 3.38
N GLY A 122 6.62 -9.30 2.78
CA GLY A 122 5.28 -8.79 2.53
C GLY A 122 5.27 -7.73 1.43
N VAL A 123 4.07 -7.48 0.91
CA VAL A 123 3.81 -6.44 -0.10
C VAL A 123 2.69 -5.53 0.39
N MET A 124 2.89 -4.22 0.16
CA MET A 124 1.90 -3.19 0.37
C MET A 124 1.70 -2.38 -0.90
N VAL A 125 0.47 -2.00 -1.20
CA VAL A 125 0.12 -1.07 -2.27
C VAL A 125 -0.17 0.29 -1.66
N ALA A 126 0.65 1.28 -2.00
CA ALA A 126 0.42 2.67 -1.66
C ALA A 126 -0.22 3.34 -2.88
N HIS A 127 -1.50 3.71 -2.79
CA HIS A 127 -2.26 4.17 -3.95
C HIS A 127 -2.67 5.64 -3.88
N ALA A 128 -2.88 6.26 -5.04
CA ALA A 128 -3.42 7.60 -5.17
C ALA A 128 -4.84 7.69 -4.61
N GLY A 129 -5.28 8.92 -4.33
CA GLY A 129 -6.61 9.20 -3.83
C GLY A 129 -6.71 9.16 -2.29
N TYR A 130 -7.95 9.19 -1.83
CA TYR A 130 -8.29 9.11 -0.41
C TYR A 130 -8.65 7.67 0.00
N GLY A 131 -8.47 7.34 1.27
CA GLY A 131 -9.02 6.14 1.88
C GLY A 131 -10.53 6.27 2.10
N ASN A 132 -11.31 5.24 1.77
CA ASN A 132 -12.75 5.27 1.98
C ASN A 132 -13.11 5.35 3.49
N GLU A 133 -12.25 4.80 4.35
CA GLU A 133 -12.39 4.83 5.81
C GLU A 133 -12.56 6.24 6.39
N SER A 134 -12.09 7.27 5.67
CA SER A 134 -12.19 8.65 6.08
C SER A 134 -13.22 9.46 5.29
N THR A 135 -13.47 9.10 4.02
CA THR A 135 -14.36 9.90 3.16
C THR A 135 -15.79 9.36 3.05
N ASN A 136 -16.02 8.08 3.33
CA ASN A 136 -17.28 7.36 3.11
C ASN A 136 -17.81 7.40 1.66
N ASN A 137 -16.92 7.53 0.67
CA ASN A 137 -17.30 7.50 -0.75
C ASN A 137 -16.97 6.15 -1.38
N SER A 138 -17.97 5.51 -1.98
CA SER A 138 -17.90 4.13 -2.51
C SER A 138 -16.99 3.93 -3.72
N GLY A 139 -16.33 4.97 -4.22
CA GLY A 139 -15.30 4.85 -5.25
C GLY A 139 -13.88 5.03 -4.69
N ASP A 140 -13.75 5.59 -3.49
CA ASP A 140 -12.47 5.59 -2.79
C ASP A 140 -12.18 4.16 -2.30
N ILE A 141 -10.91 3.80 -2.19
CA ILE A 141 -10.50 2.44 -1.85
C ILE A 141 -10.34 2.37 -0.34
N TRP A 142 -11.02 1.44 0.32
CA TRP A 142 -10.81 1.19 1.73
C TRP A 142 -9.43 0.55 1.97
N ALA A 143 -8.63 1.11 2.89
CA ALA A 143 -7.36 0.50 3.29
C ALA A 143 -7.58 -0.82 4.03
N ALA A 144 -7.01 -1.92 3.55
CA ALA A 144 -7.25 -3.24 4.15
C ALA A 144 -6.04 -4.17 4.05
N TYR A 145 -5.93 -5.08 5.01
CA TYR A 145 -5.29 -6.37 4.78
C TYR A 145 -6.17 -7.26 3.90
N VAL A 146 -5.61 -7.85 2.85
CA VAL A 146 -6.34 -8.63 1.85
C VAL A 146 -5.72 -9.99 1.60
N GLY A 147 -6.58 -11.00 1.42
CA GLY A 147 -6.20 -12.36 1.07
C GLY A 147 -7.05 -13.42 1.79
N PRO A 148 -6.90 -14.71 1.43
CA PRO A 148 -5.97 -15.21 0.43
C PRO A 148 -6.44 -14.94 -1.01
N PHE A 149 -5.52 -14.54 -1.88
CA PHE A 149 -5.72 -14.44 -3.32
C PHE A 149 -4.84 -15.41 -4.09
N THR A 150 -5.09 -15.55 -5.41
CA THR A 150 -4.29 -16.40 -6.30
C THR A 150 -2.82 -16.01 -6.23
N ALA A 151 -1.92 -16.97 -5.99
CA ALA A 151 -0.51 -16.66 -5.81
C ALA A 151 0.07 -15.84 -6.98
N THR A 152 0.53 -14.62 -6.69
CA THR A 152 1.08 -13.68 -7.66
C THR A 152 2.48 -13.27 -7.21
N TYR A 153 3.50 -13.63 -8.00
CA TYR A 153 4.93 -13.53 -7.62
C TYR A 153 5.25 -14.15 -6.25
N GLY A 154 4.50 -15.20 -5.88
CA GLY A 154 4.65 -15.93 -4.63
C GLY A 154 3.97 -15.30 -3.41
N PHE A 155 3.30 -14.16 -3.55
CA PHE A 155 2.41 -13.62 -2.50
C PHE A 155 1.01 -14.19 -2.65
N THR A 156 0.36 -14.45 -1.52
CA THR A 156 -1.06 -14.85 -1.44
C THR A 156 -1.89 -13.85 -0.65
N GLU A 157 -1.26 -12.81 -0.12
CA GLU A 157 -1.87 -11.78 0.71
C GLU A 157 -1.04 -10.48 0.59
N GLY A 158 -1.62 -9.38 1.02
CA GLY A 158 -0.98 -8.07 1.05
C GLY A 158 -1.83 -7.05 1.78
N THR A 159 -1.41 -5.79 1.73
CA THR A 159 -2.15 -4.66 2.31
C THR A 159 -2.21 -3.52 1.31
N ASN A 160 -3.25 -2.69 1.35
CA ASN A 160 -3.27 -1.41 0.66
C ASN A 160 -3.45 -0.24 1.63
N VAL A 161 -2.88 0.91 1.28
CA VAL A 161 -3.01 2.17 2.02
C VAL A 161 -3.14 3.33 1.05
N ALA A 162 -3.97 4.31 1.39
CA ALA A 162 -4.15 5.51 0.58
C ALA A 162 -3.05 6.56 0.83
N ALA A 163 -2.85 7.41 -0.16
CA ALA A 163 -1.96 8.58 -0.03
C ALA A 163 -2.54 9.69 0.84
N LYS A 164 -3.87 9.71 1.05
CA LYS A 164 -4.56 10.75 1.80
C LYS A 164 -5.70 10.19 2.64
N GLU A 165 -5.92 10.78 3.80
CA GLU A 165 -7.13 10.61 4.59
C GLU A 165 -7.84 11.96 4.79
N ASP A 166 -9.16 11.95 4.95
CA ASP A 166 -9.97 13.11 5.33
C ASP A 166 -10.21 13.15 6.85
N GLY A 167 -9.48 14.00 7.56
CA GLY A 167 -9.62 14.13 9.02
C GLY A 167 -9.08 12.93 9.83
N ALA A 168 -8.56 11.89 9.19
CA ALA A 168 -7.85 10.78 9.81
C ALA A 168 -6.33 10.82 9.53
N SER A 169 -5.57 9.90 10.14
CA SER A 169 -4.12 9.81 9.98
C SER A 169 -3.74 8.58 9.16
N ASN A 170 -3.11 8.79 8.00
CA ASN A 170 -2.56 7.71 7.17
C ASN A 170 -1.58 6.80 7.94
N ILE A 171 -0.89 7.33 8.95
CA ILE A 171 -0.01 6.56 9.83
C ILE A 171 -0.84 5.54 10.62
N GLY A 172 -1.93 6.00 11.25
CA GLY A 172 -2.79 5.15 12.08
C GLY A 172 -3.41 4.03 11.26
N VAL A 173 -3.92 4.35 10.07
CA VAL A 173 -4.45 3.38 9.11
C VAL A 173 -3.37 2.36 8.72
N ALA A 174 -2.21 2.80 8.23
CA ALA A 174 -1.14 1.90 7.81
C ALA A 174 -0.67 0.96 8.94
N CYS A 175 -0.61 1.47 10.18
CA CYS A 175 -0.28 0.65 11.34
C CYS A 175 -1.39 -0.36 11.67
N HIS A 176 -2.66 0.05 11.64
CA HIS A 176 -3.81 -0.82 11.91
C HIS A 176 -3.91 -1.96 10.90
N GLU A 177 -3.84 -1.64 9.61
CA GLU A 177 -4.07 -2.60 8.53
C GLU A 177 -2.95 -3.63 8.36
N PHE A 178 -1.74 -3.32 8.83
CA PHE A 178 -0.65 -4.29 8.81
C PHE A 178 -0.64 -5.24 10.03
N GLY A 179 -1.41 -4.95 11.07
CA GLY A 179 -1.39 -5.62 12.38
C GLY A 179 -1.68 -7.12 12.36
#